data_AF-D4KCK1-F1
#
_entry.id   AF-D4KCK1-F1
#
_cell.length_a   1.000
_cell.length_b   1.000
_cell.length_c   1.000
_cell.angle_alpha   90.00
_cell.angle_beta   90.00
_cell.angle_gamma   90.00
#
_symmetry.space_group_name_H-M   'P 1'
#
loop_
_entity.id
_entity.type
_entity.pdbx_description
1 polymer ?
#
loop_
_entity_poly.entity_id
_entity_poly.type
_entity_poly.pdbx_seq_one_letter_code
_entity_poly.pdbx_strand_id
1 'polypeptide(L)'
;MDKITNEQLCIAAQSGDKWAENALVENNLRFIRKTAYEIWSAQRELNVALGIELNDLVQEGSLGLLGCISSFQPDYGNKFLTYAAPAIHNAMLDYIRRLNPTFEAKNLDCIIRLDEVKKGENKGQHEFIADSRVQNPEQIFHCKGNPRRNPYGSGND
;
A
#
# COMPACT_ATOMS: atom_id res chain seq x y z
N MET A 1 10.52 -29.84 19.86
CA MET A 1 11.65 -29.13 19.23
C MET A 1 11.10 -27.77 18.86
N ASP A 2 11.56 -26.70 19.51
CA ASP A 2 11.00 -25.37 19.28
C ASP A 2 11.29 -24.92 17.86
N LYS A 3 10.26 -24.39 17.19
CA LYS A 3 10.35 -23.93 15.81
C LYS A 3 11.23 -22.68 15.77
N ILE A 4 12.29 -22.71 14.97
CA ILE A 4 13.18 -21.55 14.77
C ILE A 4 12.34 -20.36 14.28
N THR A 5 12.53 -19.19 14.89
CA THR A 5 11.75 -17.99 14.55
C THR A 5 12.26 -17.33 13.27
N ASN A 6 11.41 -16.50 12.66
CA ASN A 6 11.81 -15.71 11.49
C ASN A 6 12.96 -14.75 11.81
N GLU A 7 13.02 -14.21 13.02
CA GLU A 7 14.11 -13.32 13.44
C GLU A 7 15.44 -14.06 13.50
N GLN A 8 15.45 -15.28 14.06
CA GLN A 8 16.65 -16.12 14.11
C GLN A 8 17.12 -16.53 12.71
N LEU A 9 16.18 -16.93 11.84
CA LEU A 9 16.49 -17.26 10.44
C LEU A 9 17.02 -16.04 9.68
N CYS A 10 16.46 -14.85 9.91
CA CYS A 10 16.93 -13.63 9.26
C CYS A 10 18.38 -13.30 9.64
N ILE A 11 18.76 -13.45 10.92
CA ILE A 11 20.14 -13.21 11.38
C ILE A 11 21.12 -14.20 10.72
N ALA A 12 20.74 -15.47 10.62
CA ALA A 12 21.54 -16.47 9.92
C ALA A 12 21.66 -16.16 8.41
N ALA A 13 20.54 -15.79 7.77
CA ALA A 13 20.51 -15.43 6.36
C ALA A 13 21.33 -14.17 6.04
N GLN A 14 21.38 -13.18 6.94
CA GLN A 14 22.26 -12.00 6.83
C GLN A 14 23.75 -12.39 6.78
N SER A 15 24.12 -13.52 7.37
CA SER A 15 25.48 -14.08 7.30
C SER A 15 25.74 -14.86 6.01
N GLY A 16 24.78 -14.92 5.08
CA GLY A 16 24.87 -15.64 3.81
C GLY A 16 24.38 -17.09 3.87
N ASP A 17 23.72 -17.52 4.95
CA ASP A 17 23.19 -18.88 5.08
C ASP A 17 21.98 -19.09 4.13
N LYS A 18 22.22 -19.85 3.06
CA LYS A 18 21.20 -20.19 2.05
C LYS A 18 20.11 -21.11 2.57
N TRP A 19 20.42 -21.97 3.54
CA TRP A 19 19.38 -22.78 4.16
C TRP A 19 18.43 -21.90 4.98
N ALA A 20 18.97 -20.90 5.68
CA ALA A 20 18.16 -19.95 6.44
C ALA A 20 17.28 -19.07 5.53
N GLU A 21 17.80 -18.62 4.38
CA GLU A 21 16.99 -17.93 3.35
C GLU A 21 15.79 -18.79 2.91
N ASN A 22 16.03 -20.06 2.57
CA ASN A 22 14.97 -20.98 2.14
C ASN A 22 13.95 -21.23 3.25
N ALA A 23 14.42 -21.52 4.47
CA ALA A 23 13.56 -21.75 5.62
C ALA A 23 12.71 -20.50 5.96
N LEU A 24 13.24 -19.30 5.74
CA LEU A 24 12.52 -18.05 5.92
C LEU A 24 11.37 -17.92 4.92
N VAL A 25 11.60 -18.24 3.65
CA VAL A 25 10.53 -18.27 2.63
C VAL A 25 9.47 -19.32 2.97
N GLU A 26 9.89 -20.54 3.30
CA GLU A 26 8.98 -21.64 3.67
C GLU A 26 8.10 -21.31 4.87
N ASN A 27 8.68 -20.72 5.92
CA ASN A 27 7.94 -20.32 7.12
C ASN A 27 6.86 -19.26 6.84
N ASN A 28 7.06 -18.42 5.83
CA ASN A 28 6.17 -17.31 5.51
C ASN A 28 5.28 -17.59 4.27
N LEU A 29 5.39 -18.78 3.66
CA LEU A 29 4.71 -19.11 2.40
C LEU A 29 3.18 -19.01 2.49
N ARG A 30 2.58 -19.31 3.64
CA ARG A 30 1.13 -19.15 3.85
C ARG A 30 0.70 -17.69 3.74
N PHE A 31 1.47 -16.76 4.29
CA PHE A 31 1.20 -15.33 4.19
C PHE A 31 1.36 -14.86 2.74
N ILE A 32 2.47 -15.21 2.11
CA ILE A 32 2.76 -14.86 0.71
C ILE A 32 1.65 -15.35 -0.22
N ARG A 33 1.22 -16.61 -0.09
CA ARG A 33 0.12 -17.17 -0.90
C ARG A 33 -1.21 -16.46 -0.67
N LYS A 34 -1.50 -16.08 0.57
CA LYS A 34 -2.71 -15.33 0.90
C LYS A 34 -2.68 -13.94 0.24
N THR A 35 -1.59 -13.20 0.40
CA THR A 35 -1.40 -11.88 -0.22
C THR A 35 -1.44 -11.96 -1.75
N ALA A 36 -0.79 -12.96 -2.34
CA ALA A 36 -0.84 -13.20 -3.77
C ALA A 36 -2.28 -13.45 -4.25
N TYR A 37 -3.06 -14.24 -3.52
CA TYR A 37 -4.45 -14.51 -3.87
C TYR A 37 -5.33 -13.25 -3.77
N GLU A 38 -5.15 -12.44 -2.72
CA GLU A 38 -5.84 -11.17 -2.56
C GLU A 38 -5.56 -10.22 -3.73
N ILE A 39 -4.28 -10.02 -4.08
CA ILE A 39 -3.88 -9.17 -5.22
C ILE A 39 -4.40 -9.75 -6.53
N TRP A 40 -4.26 -11.06 -6.74
CA TRP A 40 -4.62 -11.70 -7.99
C TRP A 40 -6.12 -11.62 -8.26
N SER A 41 -6.93 -11.91 -7.22
CA SER A 41 -8.40 -11.91 -7.31
C SER A 41 -8.98 -10.51 -7.46
N ALA A 42 -8.37 -9.49 -6.85
CA ALA A 42 -8.82 -8.09 -6.95
C ALA A 42 -8.77 -7.53 -8.38
N GLN A 43 -7.89 -8.06 -9.24
CA GLN A 43 -7.72 -7.62 -10.63
C GLN A 43 -7.65 -8.79 -11.60
N ARG A 44 -8.48 -9.81 -11.38
CA ARG A 44 -8.47 -11.08 -12.10
C ARG A 44 -8.50 -10.93 -13.62
N GLU A 45 -9.36 -10.07 -14.15
CA GLU A 45 -9.50 -9.87 -15.60
C GLU A 45 -8.21 -9.36 -16.23
N LEU A 46 -7.55 -8.38 -15.58
CA LEU A 46 -6.26 -7.87 -16.00
C LEU A 46 -5.19 -8.95 -15.93
N ASN A 47 -5.10 -9.68 -14.82
CA ASN A 47 -4.10 -10.74 -14.65
C ASN A 47 -4.24 -11.83 -15.71
N VAL A 48 -5.49 -12.23 -16.03
CA VAL A 48 -5.76 -13.20 -17.11
C VAL A 48 -5.33 -12.63 -18.46
N ALA A 49 -5.64 -11.37 -18.76
CA ALA A 49 -5.24 -10.72 -20.02
C ALA A 49 -3.72 -10.59 -20.16
N LEU A 50 -3.00 -10.41 -19.04
CA LEU A 50 -1.54 -10.34 -18.98
C LEU A 50 -0.87 -11.72 -18.91
N GLY A 51 -1.63 -12.81 -18.80
CA GLY A 51 -1.07 -14.16 -18.62
C GLY A 51 -0.39 -14.37 -17.28
N ILE A 52 -0.73 -13.59 -16.25
CA ILE A 52 -0.13 -13.68 -14.91
C ILE A 52 -0.82 -14.78 -14.12
N GLU A 53 -0.03 -15.76 -13.67
CA GLU A 53 -0.50 -16.81 -12.78
C GLU A 53 -0.32 -16.42 -11.31
N LEU A 54 -1.11 -17.07 -10.45
CA LEU A 54 -0.97 -16.89 -9.00
C LEU A 54 0.45 -17.24 -8.51
N ASN A 55 1.07 -18.27 -9.10
CA ASN A 55 2.40 -18.71 -8.71
C ASN A 55 3.50 -17.71 -9.05
N ASP A 56 3.29 -16.86 -10.06
CA ASP A 56 4.21 -15.76 -10.39
C ASP A 56 4.22 -14.73 -9.26
N LEU A 57 3.04 -14.37 -8.76
CA LEU A 57 2.94 -13.45 -7.62
C LEU A 57 3.53 -14.06 -6.35
N VAL A 58 3.36 -15.37 -6.12
CA VAL A 58 4.00 -16.06 -4.99
C VAL A 58 5.54 -15.96 -5.08
N GLN A 59 6.10 -16.12 -6.28
CA GLN A 59 7.54 -15.98 -6.50
C GLN A 59 8.00 -14.54 -6.26
N GLU A 60 7.34 -13.55 -6.86
CA GLU A 60 7.67 -12.13 -6.67
C GLU A 60 7.56 -11.69 -5.20
N GLY A 61 6.53 -12.17 -4.49
CA GLY A 61 6.41 -11.94 -3.06
C GLY A 61 7.53 -12.57 -2.25
N SER A 62 8.00 -13.76 -2.66
CA SER A 62 9.14 -14.42 -2.02
C SER A 62 10.44 -13.63 -2.25
N LEU A 63 10.64 -13.08 -3.45
CA LEU A 63 11.75 -12.17 -3.73
C LEU A 63 11.66 -10.88 -2.90
N GLY A 64 10.46 -10.32 -2.73
CA GLY A 64 10.21 -9.18 -1.86
C GLY A 64 10.57 -9.46 -0.39
N LEU A 65 10.25 -10.66 0.12
CA LEU A 65 10.66 -11.11 1.46
C LEU A 65 12.19 -11.18 1.58
N LEU A 66 12.86 -11.81 0.61
CA LEU A 66 14.32 -11.97 0.60
C LEU A 66 15.04 -10.62 0.54
N GLY A 67 14.50 -9.65 -0.22
CA GLY A 67 15.03 -8.30 -0.32
C GLY A 67 15.04 -7.53 1.01
N CYS A 68 14.24 -7.95 2.00
CA CYS A 68 14.22 -7.35 3.33
C CYS A 68 15.33 -7.85 4.27
N ILE A 69 15.98 -8.98 3.95
CA ILE A 69 16.92 -9.64 4.86
C ILE A 69 18.09 -8.72 5.21
N SER A 70 18.73 -8.09 4.23
CA SER A 70 19.95 -7.28 4.45
C SER A 70 19.73 -6.05 5.35
N SER A 71 18.50 -5.53 5.37
CA SER A 71 18.19 -4.23 5.99
C SER A 71 17.38 -4.37 7.28
N PHE A 72 16.90 -5.57 7.62
CA PHE A 72 16.14 -5.81 8.84
C PHE A 72 17.03 -5.70 10.08
N GLN A 73 16.54 -4.99 11.09
CA GLN A 73 17.22 -4.78 12.37
C GLN A 73 16.32 -5.32 13.51
N PRO A 74 16.64 -6.50 14.08
CA PRO A 74 15.84 -7.10 15.16
C PRO A 74 15.68 -6.22 16.40
N ASP A 75 16.67 -5.36 16.67
CA ASP A 75 16.72 -4.50 17.86
C ASP A 75 15.62 -3.43 17.89
N TYR A 76 15.00 -3.12 16.76
CA TYR A 76 13.85 -2.19 16.70
C TYR A 76 12.54 -2.81 17.19
N GLY A 77 12.53 -4.09 17.58
CA GLY A 77 11.40 -4.74 18.25
C GLY A 77 10.24 -5.17 17.32
N ASN A 78 10.33 -4.88 16.02
CA ASN A 78 9.36 -5.35 15.03
C ASN A 78 9.62 -6.81 14.67
N LYS A 79 8.55 -7.61 14.55
CA LYS A 79 8.65 -8.95 13.96
C LYS A 79 9.07 -8.85 12.49
N PHE A 80 9.89 -9.78 12.03
CA PHE A 80 10.42 -9.76 10.66
C PHE A 80 9.30 -9.69 9.62
N LEU A 81 8.26 -10.54 9.78
CA LEU A 81 7.15 -10.57 8.83
C LEU A 81 6.36 -9.25 8.80
N THR A 82 6.19 -8.58 9.95
CA THR A 82 5.54 -7.27 10.02
C THR A 82 6.31 -6.22 9.23
N TYR A 83 7.65 -6.25 9.33
CA TYR A 83 8.52 -5.37 8.57
C TYR A 83 8.49 -5.67 7.06
N ALA A 84 8.52 -6.95 6.69
CA ALA A 84 8.62 -7.36 5.28
C ALA A 84 7.29 -7.33 4.52
N ALA A 85 6.15 -7.40 5.20
CA ALA A 85 4.82 -7.49 4.58
C ALA A 85 4.54 -6.41 3.51
N PRO A 86 4.86 -5.11 3.71
CA PRO A 86 4.70 -4.10 2.66
C PRO A 86 5.57 -4.36 1.43
N ALA A 87 6.81 -4.82 1.62
CA ALA A 87 7.72 -5.13 0.51
C ALA A 87 7.26 -6.33 -0.31
N ILE A 88 6.75 -7.38 0.37
CA ILE A 88 6.13 -8.55 -0.29
C ILE A 88 4.98 -8.12 -1.18
N HIS A 89 4.06 -7.31 -0.65
CA HIS A 89 2.91 -6.80 -1.39
C HIS A 89 3.32 -5.93 -2.58
N ASN A 90 4.26 -5.01 -2.36
CA ASN A 90 4.73 -4.10 -3.41
C ASN A 90 5.46 -4.83 -4.52
N ALA A 91 6.29 -5.84 -4.21
CA ALA A 91 6.96 -6.65 -5.23
C ALA A 91 5.97 -7.30 -6.20
N MET A 92 4.87 -7.86 -5.69
CA MET A 92 3.79 -8.43 -6.52
C MET A 92 3.09 -7.37 -7.38
N LEU A 93 2.79 -6.20 -6.83
CA LEU A 93 2.16 -5.12 -7.60
C LEU A 93 3.10 -4.56 -8.67
N ASP A 94 4.38 -4.41 -8.37
CA ASP A 94 5.38 -3.93 -9.31
C ASP A 94 5.56 -4.91 -10.47
N TYR A 95 5.50 -6.21 -10.21
CA TYR A 95 5.48 -7.22 -11.28
C TYR A 95 4.29 -7.03 -12.24
N ILE A 96 3.07 -6.87 -11.71
CA ILE A 96 1.88 -6.64 -12.54
C ILE A 96 2.01 -5.34 -13.35
N ARG A 97 2.52 -4.27 -12.72
CA ARG A 97 2.76 -2.98 -13.40
C ARG A 97 3.77 -3.11 -14.53
N ARG A 98 4.88 -3.80 -14.32
CA ARG A 98 5.92 -4.05 -15.34
C ARG A 98 5.35 -4.78 -16.56
N LEU A 99 4.40 -5.70 -16.34
CA LEU A 99 3.74 -6.46 -17.40
C LEU A 99 2.56 -5.74 -18.04
N ASN A 100 2.13 -4.60 -17.49
CA ASN A 100 1.04 -3.80 -18.03
C ASN A 100 1.59 -2.55 -18.75
N PRO A 101 2.10 -2.67 -20.00
CA PRO A 101 2.62 -1.54 -20.78
C PRO A 101 1.55 -0.48 -21.08
N THR A 102 0.28 -0.87 -20.91
CA THR A 102 -0.88 -0.10 -21.32
C THR A 102 -1.30 0.94 -20.29
N PHE A 103 -0.96 0.77 -19.00
CA PHE A 103 -1.27 1.78 -17.98
C PHE A 103 -0.50 3.08 -18.20
N GLU A 104 0.78 3.01 -18.58
CA GLU A 104 1.55 4.20 -18.94
C GLU A 104 1.15 4.70 -20.33
N ALA A 105 1.12 3.82 -21.34
CA ALA A 105 0.85 4.23 -22.72
C ALA A 105 -0.56 4.80 -22.95
N LYS A 106 -1.61 4.32 -22.26
CA LYS A 106 -2.97 4.91 -22.36
C LYS A 106 -3.11 6.22 -21.61
N ASN A 107 -2.22 6.52 -20.65
CA ASN A 107 -2.27 7.74 -19.83
C ASN A 107 -1.24 8.80 -20.24
N LEU A 108 -0.38 8.52 -21.22
CA LEU A 108 0.57 9.49 -21.79
C LEU A 108 -0.13 10.53 -22.69
N ASP A 109 -1.21 10.16 -23.38
CA ASP A 109 -1.97 11.07 -24.26
C ASP A 109 -3.16 11.75 -23.57
N CYS A 110 -3.61 11.24 -22.42
CA CYS A 110 -4.55 11.97 -21.58
C CYS A 110 -3.77 12.74 -20.51
N ILE A 111 -3.51 14.02 -20.79
CA ILE A 111 -3.35 15.00 -19.72
C ILE A 111 -4.68 15.02 -18.95
N ILE A 112 -4.82 14.14 -17.95
CA ILE A 112 -5.93 14.25 -17.00
C ILE A 112 -5.66 15.53 -16.23
N ARG A 113 -6.38 16.61 -16.60
CA ARG A 113 -6.33 17.84 -15.81
C ARG A 113 -6.76 17.48 -14.40
N LEU A 114 -6.00 17.92 -13.40
CA LEU A 114 -6.29 17.66 -11.99
C LEU A 114 -7.72 18.08 -11.59
N ASP A 115 -8.31 19.00 -12.36
CA ASP A 115 -9.68 19.50 -12.24
C ASP A 115 -10.76 18.48 -12.63
N GLU A 116 -10.44 17.47 -13.45
CA GLU A 116 -11.38 16.43 -13.89
C GLU A 116 -11.54 15.31 -12.86
N VAL A 117 -10.47 15.00 -12.11
CA VAL A 117 -10.50 14.02 -11.00
C VAL A 117 -11.39 14.51 -9.84
N LYS A 118 -11.52 15.83 -9.67
CA LYS A 118 -12.40 16.43 -8.64
C LYS A 118 -13.89 16.16 -8.85
N LYS A 119 -14.32 15.73 -10.04
CA LYS A 119 -15.73 15.46 -10.32
C LYS A 119 -16.18 14.04 -9.95
N GLY A 120 -15.24 13.12 -9.71
CA GLY A 120 -15.52 11.70 -9.52
C GLY A 120 -15.89 11.32 -8.09
N GLU A 121 -15.08 11.66 -7.09
CA GLU A 121 -15.32 11.22 -5.72
C GLU A 121 -14.79 12.26 -4.74
N ASN A 122 -15.69 13.06 -4.16
CA ASN A 122 -15.58 13.64 -2.81
C ASN A 122 -16.85 14.43 -2.46
N LYS A 123 -18.03 13.79 -2.53
CA LYS A 123 -19.24 14.33 -1.90
C LYS A 123 -19.37 13.94 -0.42
N GLY A 124 -18.31 13.43 0.22
CA GLY A 124 -18.45 12.88 1.58
C GLY A 124 -17.32 13.08 2.59
N GLN A 125 -16.12 13.59 2.23
CA GLN A 125 -15.02 13.65 3.21
C GLN A 125 -14.12 14.89 3.12
N HIS A 126 -14.64 16.02 2.64
CA HIS A 126 -13.91 17.29 2.68
C HIS A 126 -14.53 18.28 3.67
N GLU A 127 -14.69 17.86 4.93
CA GLU A 127 -14.90 18.81 6.04
C GLU A 127 -13.62 19.06 6.86
N PHE A 128 -12.49 18.45 6.48
CA PHE A 128 -11.26 18.48 7.28
C PHE A 128 -10.00 18.92 6.54
N ILE A 129 -10.10 19.82 5.55
CA ILE A 129 -8.92 20.65 5.25
C ILE A 129 -8.96 21.83 6.20
N ALA A 130 -8.16 21.73 7.26
CA ALA A 130 -7.75 22.91 8.01
C ALA A 130 -7.07 23.87 7.03
N ASP A 131 -7.72 25.00 6.76
CA ASP A 131 -7.12 26.08 5.99
C ASP A 131 -5.82 26.50 6.69
N SER A 132 -4.67 26.35 6.02
CA SER A 132 -3.36 26.72 6.58
C SER A 132 -3.23 28.21 6.92
N ARG A 133 -4.23 29.03 6.61
CA ARG A 133 -4.28 30.46 6.96
C ARG A 133 -5.31 30.77 8.06
N VAL A 134 -6.00 29.76 8.59
CA VAL A 134 -7.07 29.94 9.58
C VAL A 134 -6.65 29.31 10.91
N GLN A 135 -6.17 30.21 11.77
CA GLN A 135 -6.35 30.24 13.21
C GLN A 135 -5.42 29.39 14.11
N ASN A 136 -4.68 30.11 14.97
CA ASN A 136 -4.08 29.59 16.19
C ASN A 136 -5.17 28.90 17.05
N PRO A 137 -4.90 27.73 17.69
CA PRO A 137 -5.83 26.98 18.52
C PRO A 137 -6.75 27.80 19.45
N GLU A 138 -6.34 28.98 19.92
CA GLU A 138 -7.17 29.87 20.74
C GLU A 138 -8.44 30.40 20.02
N GLN A 139 -8.39 30.66 18.71
CA GLN A 139 -9.53 31.25 17.99
C GLN A 139 -10.64 30.22 17.67
N ILE A 140 -10.28 28.94 17.56
CA ILE A 140 -11.21 27.83 17.32
C ILE A 140 -12.15 27.65 18.52
N PHE A 141 -11.68 27.95 19.73
CA PHE A 141 -12.48 27.80 20.96
C PHE A 141 -13.62 28.83 21.06
N HIS A 142 -13.43 30.03 20.52
CA HIS A 142 -14.43 31.10 20.54
C HIS A 142 -15.54 30.94 19.50
N CYS A 143 -15.32 30.16 18.43
CA CYS A 143 -16.31 29.96 17.36
C CYS A 143 -17.39 28.91 17.66
N LYS A 144 -17.33 28.20 18.80
CA LYS A 144 -18.38 27.26 19.22
C LYS A 144 -19.65 27.90 19.79
N GLY A 145 -19.85 29.20 19.59
CA GLY A 145 -21.08 29.90 19.96
C GLY A 145 -21.77 30.52 18.75
N ASN A 146 -22.88 29.89 18.32
CA ASN A 146 -24.07 30.48 17.68
C ASN A 146 -24.39 29.98 16.23
N PRO A 147 -25.31 29.02 16.06
CA PRO A 147 -25.66 28.47 14.76
C PRO A 147 -26.91 29.15 14.17
N ARG A 148 -26.86 30.42 13.75
CA ARG A 148 -27.91 31.01 12.87
C ARG A 148 -27.38 32.20 12.07
N ARG A 149 -27.07 32.00 10.77
CA ARG A 149 -27.36 32.93 9.66
C ARG A 149 -26.92 32.34 8.32
N ASN A 150 -27.89 32.12 7.43
CA ASN A 150 -27.71 31.79 6.01
C ASN A 150 -27.48 33.09 5.22
N PRO A 151 -26.39 33.25 4.42
CA PRO A 151 -26.05 34.53 3.80
C PRO A 151 -26.45 34.71 2.32
N TYR A 152 -27.28 33.87 1.70
CA TYR A 152 -27.72 34.11 0.31
C TYR A 152 -29.18 34.57 0.25
N GLY A 153 -29.36 35.89 0.20
CA GLY A 153 -30.60 36.53 -0.25
C GLY A 153 -30.37 37.27 -1.57
N SER A 154 -31.31 37.13 -2.51
CA SER A 154 -31.58 38.12 -3.56
C SER A 154 -32.97 37.87 -4.12
N GLY A 155 -33.85 38.87 -4.02
CA GLY A 155 -35.15 38.89 -4.70
C GLY A 155 -35.05 39.24 -6.18
N ASN A 156 -36.19 39.20 -6.86
CA ASN A 156 -36.65 40.22 -7.81
C ASN A 156 -38.13 39.97 -8.18
N ASP A 157 -38.84 41.08 -8.30
CA ASP A 157 -40.23 41.38 -8.74
C ASP A 157 -41.43 40.87 -7.93
#